data_AF-A0AB33HPV5-F1
#
_entry.id   AF-A0AB33HPV5-F1
#
_cell.length_a   1.000
_cell.length_b   1.000
_cell.length_c   1.000
_cell.angle_alpha   90.00
_cell.angle_beta   90.00
_cell.angle_gamma   90.00
#
_symmetry.space_group_name_H-M   'P 1'
#
loop_
_entity.id
_entity.type
_entity.pdbx_description
1 polymer ?
#
loop_
_entity_poly.entity_id
_entity_poly.type
_entity_poly.pdbx_seq_one_letter_code
_entity_poly.pdbx_strand_id
1 'polypeptide(L)' 'MKKAERDNWIINIENAYEAACLQAGQAVADSVLQRYDAHGLYDLSSCYYGEVFGDLEFIASDN' A
#
# COMPACT_ATOMS: atom_id res chain seq x y z
N MET A 1 -3.56 -3.67 -17.51
CA MET A 1 -4.31 -4.26 -16.39
C MET A 1 -5.80 -4.17 -16.68
N LYS A 2 -6.57 -5.24 -16.49
CA LYS A 2 -8.04 -5.21 -16.59
C LYS A 2 -8.65 -4.57 -15.33
N LYS A 3 -9.88 -4.08 -15.41
CA LYS A 3 -10.57 -3.44 -14.28
C LYS A 3 -10.61 -4.32 -13.03
N ALA A 4 -11.01 -5.59 -13.17
CA ALA A 4 -11.08 -6.52 -12.04
C ALA A 4 -9.71 -6.77 -11.39
N GLU A 5 -8.63 -6.83 -12.19
CA GLU A 5 -7.28 -6.96 -11.64
C GLU A 5 -6.89 -5.70 -10.87
N ARG A 6 -7.28 -4.50 -11.35
CA ARG A 6 -7.06 -3.24 -10.63
C ARG A 6 -7.77 -3.22 -9.29
N ASP A 7 -9.06 -3.59 -9.27
CA ASP A 7 -9.88 -3.57 -8.06
C ASP A 7 -9.30 -4.53 -7.00
N ASN A 8 -8.87 -5.73 -7.41
CA ASN A 8 -8.20 -6.68 -6.51
C ASN A 8 -6.91 -6.10 -5.91
N TRP A 9 -6.09 -5.42 -6.71
CA TRP A 9 -4.87 -4.80 -6.20
C TRP A 9 -5.17 -3.69 -5.20
N ILE A 10 -6.13 -2.82 -5.47
CA ILE A 10 -6.51 -1.75 -4.53
C ILE A 10 -6.95 -2.36 -3.19
N ILE A 11 -7.82 -3.36 -3.20
CA ILE A 11 -8.28 -4.05 -1.98
C ILE A 11 -7.10 -4.64 -1.20
N ASN A 12 -6.16 -5.31 -1.88
CA ASN A 12 -5.00 -5.90 -1.21
C ASN A 12 -4.11 -4.83 -0.55
N ILE A 13 -3.89 -3.71 -1.24
CA ILE A 13 -3.07 -2.61 -0.72
C ILE A 13 -3.79 -1.89 0.42
N GLU A 14 -5.12 -1.72 0.35
CA GLU A 14 -5.93 -1.18 1.47
C GLU A 14 -5.76 -2.02 2.73
N ASN A 15 -5.91 -3.34 2.63
CA ASN A 15 -5.73 -4.24 3.77
C ASN A 15 -4.29 -4.19 4.34
N ALA A 16 -3.28 -4.18 3.46
CA ALA A 16 -1.88 -4.10 3.89
C ALA A 16 -1.56 -2.75 4.55
N TYR A 17 -2.13 -1.65 4.05
CA TYR A 17 -2.00 -0.32 4.64
C TYR A 17 -2.63 -0.25 6.02
N GLU A 18 -3.83 -0.81 6.22
CA GLU A 18 -4.47 -0.88 7.53
C GLU A 18 -3.64 -1.70 8.52
N ALA A 19 -3.09 -2.84 8.09
CA ALA A 19 -2.21 -3.66 8.92
C ALA A 19 -0.91 -2.93 9.30
N ALA A 20 -0.26 -2.26 8.35
CA ALA A 20 0.93 -1.45 8.60
C ALA A 20 0.63 -0.26 9.54
N CYS A 21 -0.54 0.38 9.41
CA CYS A 21 -0.98 1.43 10.32
C CYS A 21 -1.13 0.93 11.76
N LEU A 22 -1.70 -0.27 11.94
CA LEU A 22 -1.86 -0.88 13.26
C LEU A 22 -0.50 -1.22 13.88
N GLN A 23 0.45 -1.70 13.07
CA GLN A 23 1.76 -2.15 13.53
C GLN A 23 2.74 -1.01 13.82
N ALA A 24 2.88 -0.07 12.89
CA ALA A 24 3.93 0.96 12.93
C ALA A 24 3.38 2.40 13.00
N GLY A 25 2.06 2.57 12.99
CA GLY A 25 1.40 3.87 12.97
C GLY A 25 1.22 4.44 11.57
N GLN A 26 0.19 5.27 11.43
CA GLN A 26 -0.23 5.83 10.14
C GLN A 26 0.88 6.61 9.43
N ALA A 27 1.68 7.40 10.16
CA ALA A 27 2.76 8.19 9.58
C ALA A 27 3.80 7.34 8.84
N VAL A 28 4.06 6.12 9.33
CA VAL A 28 5.00 5.18 8.69
C VAL A 28 4.36 4.61 7.42
N ALA A 29 3.10 4.16 7.47
CA ALA A 29 2.38 3.66 6.30
C ALA A 29 2.23 4.74 5.20
N ASP A 30 1.91 5.98 5.59
CA ASP A 30 1.84 7.12 4.68
C ASP A 30 3.19 7.41 4.00
N SER A 31 4.30 7.26 4.72
CA SER A 31 5.64 7.47 4.15
C SER A 31 5.98 6.47 3.03
N VAL A 32 5.38 5.27 3.04
CA VAL A 32 5.52 4.31 1.94
C VAL A 32 4.87 4.89 0.69
N LEU A 33 3.61 5.34 0.78
CA LEU A 33 2.89 5.90 -0.37
C LEU A 33 3.63 7.12 -0.96
N GLN A 34 4.11 8.01 -0.08
CA GLN A 34 4.85 9.20 -0.47
C GLN A 34 6.15 8.90 -1.21
N ARG A 35 6.82 7.76 -0.92
CA ARG A 35 8.03 7.33 -1.64
C ARG A 35 7.76 7.06 -3.12
N TYR A 36 6.52 6.71 -3.46
CA TYR A 36 6.07 6.44 -4.83
C TYR A 36 5.26 7.61 -5.41
N ASP A 37 5.45 8.82 -4.86
CA ASP A 37 4.78 10.06 -5.28
C ASP A 37 3.24 10.00 -5.16
N ALA A 38 2.72 9.12 -4.29
CA ALA A 38 1.29 8.97 -4.07
C ALA A 38 0.85 9.66 -2.78
N HIS A 39 -0.21 10.45 -2.87
CA HIS A 39 -0.83 11.12 -1.72
C HIS A 39 -1.93 10.28 -1.05
N GLY A 40 -2.18 9.09 -1.59
CA GLY A 40 -3.15 8.12 -1.10
C GLY A 40 -3.26 6.91 -2.03
N LEU A 41 -3.95 5.87 -1.59
CA LEU A 41 -4.03 4.59 -2.32
C LEU A 41 -4.62 4.73 -3.73
N TYR A 42 -5.61 5.60 -3.91
CA TYR A 42 -6.28 5.80 -5.20
C TYR A 42 -5.48 6.68 -6.19
N ASP A 43 -4.45 7.37 -5.69
CA ASP A 43 -3.51 8.19 -6.48
C ASP A 43 -2.30 7.36 -6.97
N LEU A 44 -2.13 6.15 -6.43
CA LEU A 44 -1.01 5.29 -6.75
C LEU A 44 -1.01 4.83 -8.21
N SER A 45 0.12 5.03 -8.89
CA SER A 45 0.32 4.50 -10.23
C SER A 45 0.36 2.97 -10.22
N SER A 46 -0.42 2.33 -11.08
CA SER A 46 -0.57 0.87 -11.11
C SER A 46 0.73 0.08 -11.37
N CYS A 47 1.79 0.72 -11.85
CA CYS A 47 3.11 0.11 -12.01
C CYS A 47 3.82 -0.13 -10.67
N TYR A 48 3.41 0.54 -9.58
CA TYR A 48 4.02 0.41 -8.25
C TYR A 48 3.19 -0.44 -7.27
N TYR A 49 2.06 -1.01 -7.71
CA TYR A 49 1.18 -1.78 -6.84
C TYR A 49 1.89 -2.95 -6.13
N GLY A 50 2.78 -3.66 -6.84
CA GLY A 50 3.53 -4.77 -6.27
C GLY A 50 4.51 -4.31 -5.19
N GLU A 51 5.30 -3.28 -5.50
CA GLU A 51 6.31 -2.71 -4.61
C GLU A 51 5.68 -2.09 -3.35
N VAL A 52 4.61 -1.31 -3.50
CA VAL A 52 3.89 -0.72 -2.36
C VAL A 52 3.26 -1.79 -1.48
N PHE A 53 2.63 -2.79 -2.09
CA PHE A 53 2.07 -3.92 -1.34
C PHE A 53 3.16 -4.64 -0.54
N GLY A 54 4.31 -4.94 -1.16
CA GLY A 54 5.44 -5.60 -0.50
C GLY A 54 6.03 -4.78 0.66
N ASP A 55 6.21 -3.48 0.47
CA ASP A 55 6.71 -2.58 1.52
C ASP A 55 5.73 -2.51 2.72
N LEU A 56 4.42 -2.45 2.46
CA LEU A 56 3.40 -2.44 3.51
C LEU A 56 3.32 -3.78 4.25
N GLU A 57 3.34 -4.91 3.53
CA GLU A 57 3.38 -6.26 4.14
C GLU A 57 4.62 -6.48 5.00
N PHE A 58 5.77 -5.96 4.55
CA PHE A 58 7.00 -6.00 5.33
C PHE A 58 6.82 -5.27 6.66
N ILE A 59 6.29 -4.04 6.64
CA ILE A 59 6.02 -3.26 7.86
C ILE A 59 4.99 -3.96 8.75
N ALA A 60 3.91 -4.49 8.18
CA ALA A 60 2.87 -5.19 8.92
C ALA A 60 3.38 -6.47 9.62
N SER A 61 4.42 -7.09 9.05
CA SER A 61 5.03 -8.32 9.58
C SER A 61 6.26 -8.08 10.47
N ASP A 62 6.82 -6.87 10.48
CA ASP A 62 7.99 -6.50 11.27
C ASP A 62 7.55 -6.17 12.72
N ASN A 63 7.92 -7.04 13.66
CA ASN A 63 7.48 -7.02 15.06
C ASN A 63 8.47 -6.34 16.01
#